data_AF-A0A0R2QX76-F1
#
_entry.id   AF-A0A0R2QX76-F1
#
_cell.length_a   1.000
_cell.length_b   1.000
_cell.length_c   1.000
_cell.angle_alpha   90.00
_cell.angle_beta   90.00
_cell.angle_gamma   90.00
#
_symmetry.space_group_name_H-M   'P 1'
#
loop_
_entity.id
_entity.type
_entity.pdbx_description
1 polymer ?
#
loop_
_entity_poly.entity_id
_entity_poly.type
_entity_poly.pdbx_seq_one_letter_code
_entity_poly.pdbx_strand_id
1 'polypeptide(L)' 'MNFKYIYKIIDKNEWALAKDKGVYLGSKKDLEDGYIHFSEEFQVTGTLDKFFKGQENLLLLKVNTDKLEHLLSEQ' A
#
# COMPACT_ATOMS: atom_id res chain seq x y z
N MET A 1 0.54 18.42 2.71
CA MET A 1 -0.76 17.72 2.61
C MET A 1 -0.97 16.93 3.89
N ASN A 2 -2.17 16.92 4.47
CA ASN A 2 -2.41 16.32 5.80
C ASN A 2 -3.47 15.20 5.68
N PHE A 3 -3.12 14.10 5.02
CA PHE A 3 -3.99 12.94 4.94
C PHE A 3 -3.80 12.11 6.19
N LYS A 4 -4.82 12.00 7.05
CA LYS A 4 -4.77 11.15 8.26
C LYS A 4 -4.58 9.68 7.92
N TYR A 5 -5.06 9.27 6.75
CA TYR A 5 -4.96 7.89 6.30
C TYR A 5 -4.55 7.80 4.84
N ILE A 6 -3.73 6.80 4.57
CA ILE A 6 -3.35 6.35 3.23
C ILE A 6 -3.64 4.85 3.12
N TYR A 7 -3.73 4.37 1.89
CA TYR A 7 -4.22 3.03 1.61
C TYR A 7 -3.20 2.21 0.83
N LYS A 8 -3.09 0.92 1.18
CA LYS A 8 -2.29 -0.05 0.43
C LYS A 8 -3.16 -1.22 0.02
N ILE A 9 -3.18 -1.52 -1.27
CA ILE A 9 -3.73 -2.79 -1.78
C ILE A 9 -2.60 -3.82 -1.73
N ILE A 10 -2.87 -4.99 -1.17
CA ILE A 10 -1.88 -6.04 -0.94
C ILE A 10 -2.50 -7.42 -1.09
N ASP A 11 -1.75 -8.41 -1.55
CA ASP A 11 -2.17 -9.82 -1.51
C ASP A 11 -2.25 -10.33 -0.06
N LYS A 12 -3.26 -11.15 0.25
CA LYS A 12 -3.48 -11.68 1.60
C LYS A 12 -2.32 -12.54 2.11
N ASN A 13 -1.64 -13.30 1.26
CA ASN A 13 -0.49 -14.10 1.67
C ASN A 13 0.74 -13.22 1.91
N GLU A 14 0.96 -12.22 1.05
CA GLU A 14 2.00 -11.21 1.26
C GLU A 14 1.81 -10.50 2.61
N TRP A 15 0.57 -10.12 2.94
CA TRP A 15 0.25 -9.53 4.24
C TRP A 15 0.46 -10.51 5.41
N ALA A 16 0.13 -11.79 5.24
CA ALA A 16 0.36 -12.80 6.27
C ALA A 16 1.87 -12.93 6.59
N LEU A 17 2.72 -12.94 5.56
CA LEU A 17 4.18 -12.98 5.72
C LEU A 17 4.71 -11.70 6.39
N ALA A 18 4.18 -10.53 6.03
CA ALA A 18 4.56 -9.27 6.65
C ALA A 18 4.22 -9.24 8.14
N LYS A 19 3.04 -9.77 8.52
CA LYS A 19 2.65 -9.90 9.93
C LYS A 19 3.55 -10.86 10.69
N ASP A 20 3.87 -12.01 10.11
CA ASP A 20 4.77 -13.00 10.72
C ASP A 20 6.17 -12.42 10.98
N LYS A 21 6.70 -11.68 10.02
CA LYS A 21 8.01 -11.00 10.14
C LYS A 21 7.98 -9.74 11.01
N GLY A 22 6.79 -9.23 11.35
CA GLY A 22 6.61 -7.95 12.04
C GLY A 22 6.97 -6.71 11.21
N VAL A 23 7.26 -6.87 9.91
CA VAL A 23 7.69 -5.79 9.02
C VAL A 23 7.22 -6.05 7.59
N TYR A 24 6.73 -5.00 6.94
CA TYR A 24 6.41 -5.00 5.52
C TYR A 24 7.46 -4.20 4.77
N LEU A 25 8.23 -4.87 3.89
CA LEU A 25 9.31 -4.25 3.11
C LEU A 25 8.85 -3.76 1.73
N GLY A 26 7.57 -3.91 1.41
CA GLY A 26 7.03 -3.62 0.08
C GLY A 26 6.82 -4.87 -0.76
N SER A 27 5.95 -4.72 -1.76
CA SER A 27 5.75 -5.69 -2.84
C SER A 27 6.95 -5.69 -3.77
N LYS A 28 6.98 -6.63 -4.72
CA LYS A 28 8.05 -6.68 -5.74
C LYS A 28 8.26 -5.32 -6.43
N LYS A 29 7.17 -4.64 -6.83
CA LYS A 29 7.25 -3.35 -7.50
C LYS A 29 7.75 -2.24 -6.56
N ASP A 30 7.32 -2.23 -5.31
CA ASP A 30 7.80 -1.27 -4.31
C ASP A 30 9.32 -1.36 -4.12
N LEU A 31 9.86 -2.58 -4.12
CA LEU A 31 11.29 -2.82 -4.01
C LEU A 31 12.06 -2.40 -5.27
N GLU A 32 11.49 -2.61 -6.46
CA GLU A 32 12.07 -2.18 -7.74
C GLU A 32 12.12 -0.66 -7.87
N ASP A 33 11.06 0.03 -7.43
CA ASP A 33 10.94 1.49 -7.49
C ASP A 33 11.66 2.18 -6.31
N GLY A 34 11.96 1.44 -5.22
CA GLY A 34 12.71 1.93 -4.07
C GLY A 34 11.87 2.59 -2.96
N TYR A 35 10.54 2.54 -3.05
CA TYR A 35 9.60 3.06 -2.07
C TYR A 35 8.27 2.30 -2.09
N ILE A 36 7.53 2.35 -0.97
CA ILE A 36 6.22 1.70 -0.86
C ILE A 36 5.14 2.61 -1.43
N HIS A 37 4.46 2.16 -2.47
CA HIS A 37 3.32 2.88 -3.06
C HIS A 37 2.13 2.85 -2.13
N PHE A 38 1.58 4.01 -1.83
CA PHE A 38 0.29 4.17 -1.18
C PHE A 38 -0.65 4.99 -2.07
N SER A 39 -1.94 4.86 -1.81
CA SER A 39 -3.01 5.59 -2.48
C SER A 39 -3.75 6.46 -1.47
N GLU A 40 -4.18 7.64 -1.89
CA GLU A 40 -5.27 8.34 -1.23
C GLU A 40 -6.59 7.58 -1.43
N GLU A 41 -7.60 7.88 -0.60
CA GLU A 41 -8.89 7.18 -0.62
C GLU A 41 -9.55 7.17 -2.01
N PHE A 42 -9.58 8.34 -2.67
CA PHE A 42 -10.18 8.47 -4.01
C PHE A 42 -9.37 7.78 -5.11
N GLN A 43 -8.08 7.49 -4.87
CA GLN A 43 -7.20 6.82 -5.83
C GLN A 43 -7.30 5.29 -5.76
N VAL A 44 -7.89 4.73 -4.68
CA VAL A 44 -7.92 3.27 -4.45
C VAL A 44 -8.59 2.52 -5.61
N THR A 45 -9.75 2.98 -6.08
CA THR A 45 -10.49 2.33 -7.18
C THR A 45 -9.70 2.34 -8.48
N GLY A 46 -9.15 3.50 -8.87
CA GLY A 46 -8.28 3.60 -10.05
C GLY A 46 -7.00 2.76 -9.94
N THR A 47 -6.46 2.60 -8.74
CA THR A 47 -5.29 1.75 -8.49
C THR A 47 -5.64 0.27 -8.63
N LEU A 48 -6.79 -0.17 -8.10
CA LEU A 48 -7.32 -1.53 -8.28
C LEU A 48 -7.49 -1.86 -9.77
N ASP A 49 -8.16 -0.98 -10.52
CA ASP A 49 -8.44 -1.21 -11.94
C ASP A 49 -7.18 -1.27 -12.80
N LYS A 50 -6.16 -0.47 -12.46
CA LYS A 50 -4.92 -0.36 -13.23
C LYS A 50 -3.93 -1.50 -12.97
N PHE A 51 -3.78 -1.90 -11.70
CA PHE A 51 -2.68 -2.80 -11.29
C PHE A 51 -3.14 -4.16 -10.79
N PHE A 52 -4.38 -4.28 -10.33
CA PHE A 52 -4.89 -5.48 -9.66
C PHE A 52 -6.09 -6.11 -10.39
N LYS A 53 -6.29 -5.76 -11.66
CA LYS A 53 -7.42 -6.25 -12.46
C LYS A 53 -7.45 -7.77 -12.54
N GLY A 54 -8.57 -8.37 -12.11
CA GLY A 54 -8.78 -9.81 -12.12
C GLY A 54 -8.03 -10.57 -11.02
N GLN A 55 -7.37 -9.87 -10.09
CA GLN A 55 -6.76 -10.48 -8.92
C GLN A 55 -7.80 -10.62 -7.80
N GLU A 56 -7.78 -11.78 -7.15
CA GLU A 56 -8.58 -12.08 -5.97
C GLU A 56 -7.68 -12.09 -4.72
N ASN A 57 -8.26 -12.36 -3.54
CA ASN A 57 -7.50 -12.45 -2.28
C ASN A 57 -6.73 -11.18 -1.90
N LEU A 58 -7.21 -10.02 -2.34
CA LEU A 58 -6.64 -8.73 -1.98
C LEU A 58 -7.18 -8.24 -0.63
N LEU A 59 -6.34 -7.49 0.07
CA LEU A 59 -6.69 -6.72 1.25
C LEU A 59 -6.45 -5.24 0.97
N LEU A 60 -7.30 -4.40 1.54
CA LEU A 60 -7.09 -2.96 1.60
C LEU A 60 -6.65 -2.58 3.00
N LEU A 61 -5.37 -2.23 3.16
CA LEU A 61 -4.82 -1.76 4.42
C LEU A 61 -5.06 -0.25 4.53
N LYS A 62 -5.63 0.18 5.65
CA LYS A 62 -5.74 1.59 6.03
C LYS A 62 -4.63 1.93 7.01
N VAL A 63 -3.73 2.80 6.61
CA VAL A 63 -2.52 3.15 7.36
C VAL A 63 -2.66 4.56 7.90
N ASN A 64 -2.47 4.73 9.21
CA ASN A 64 -2.40 6.05 9.84
C ASN A 64 -1.03 6.69 9.55
N THR A 65 -1.05 7.92 9.06
CA THR A 65 0.15 8.69 8.68
C THR A 65 0.84 9.37 9.85
N ASP A 66 0.19 9.50 11.02
CA ASP A 66 0.71 10.22 12.20
C ASP A 66 2.09 9.72 12.66
N LYS A 67 2.46 8.48 12.33
CA LYS A 67 3.74 7.84 12.71
C LYS A 67 4.70 7.63 11.53
N LEU A 68 4.42 8.20 10.36
CA LEU A 68 5.28 8.08 9.18
C LEU A 68 6.20 9.29 9.07
N GLU A 69 7.50 9.07 9.23
CA GLU A 69 8.51 10.14 9.18
C GLU A 69 8.96 10.48 7.74
N HIS A 70 8.83 9.53 6.81
CA HIS A 70 9.31 9.64 5.43
C HIS A 70 8.18 9.47 4.41
N LEU A 71 7.02 10.07 4.69
CA LEU A 71 5.91 10.09 3.74
C LEU A 71 6.09 11.23 2.74
N LEU A 72 6.28 10.88 1.47
CA LEU A 72 6.34 11.81 0.35
C LEU A 72 5.05 11.71 -0.47
N SER A 73 4.57 12.86 -0.93
CA SER A 73 3.42 12.94 -1.84
C SER A 73 3.90 13.51 -3.16
N GLU A 74 3.85 12.70 -4.21
CA GLU A 74 4.20 13.09 -5.57
C GLU A 74 2.93 12.99 -6.44
N GLN A 75 2.66 14.03 -7.23
CA GLN A 75 1.54 14.07 -8.19
C GLN A 75 2.02 13.74 -9.61
#